data_AF-F2U739-F1
#
_entry.id   AF-F2U739-F1
#
_cell.length_a   1.000
_cell.length_b   1.000
_cell.length_c   1.000
_cell.angle_alpha   90.00
_cell.angle_beta   90.00
_cell.angle_gamma   90.00
#
_symmetry.space_group_name_H-M   'P 1'
#
loop_
_entity.id
_entity.type
_entity.pdbx_description
1 polymer ?
#
loop_
_entity_poly.entity_id
_entity_poly.type
_entity_poly.pdbx_seq_one_letter_code
_entity_poly.pdbx_strand_id
1 'polypeptide(L)'
;MRLLRAIRRGRALPKIIEAGHPVLREKAAPIQRSDITDGSIRNLVDSLSARLREDKGFGLCAPQIGESLQLFVMEVTPDMIELETNFRDIKMLDMRPVPLTAIANPRLKYGKKMSTHRESCLSIPGYSAHVTRPVDIHLTGLCAVTGTDVSVALSGWTARIVQHEVDHLNGCLYTDKMDASTLSINENTVKYLHPLDVQNDGAKSIKLRNENAL
;
A
#
# COMPACT_ATOMS: atom_id res chain seq x y z
N MET A 1 20.80 19.13 -1.01
CA MET A 1 21.52 17.98 -0.40
C MET A 1 21.47 16.84 -1.39
N ARG A 2 22.59 16.56 -2.08
CA ARG A 2 22.74 15.46 -3.04
C ARG A 2 22.82 14.14 -2.29
N LEU A 3 21.77 13.33 -2.31
CA LEU A 3 21.86 11.92 -1.91
C LEU A 3 20.99 11.06 -2.82
N LEU A 4 21.28 11.04 -4.11
CA LEU A 4 20.80 10.00 -5.01
C LEU A 4 22.05 9.32 -5.58
N ARG A 5 22.52 8.29 -4.88
CA ARG A 5 23.55 7.39 -5.42
C ARG A 5 22.97 6.74 -6.66
N ALA A 6 23.65 6.90 -7.79
CA ALA A 6 23.26 6.29 -9.05
C ALA A 6 23.11 4.76 -8.90
N ILE A 7 21.86 4.30 -8.83
CA ILE A 7 21.53 2.88 -8.99
C ILE A 7 21.78 2.56 -10.47
N ARG A 8 22.94 1.93 -10.76
CA ARG A 8 23.36 1.48 -12.09
C ARG A 8 22.57 0.25 -12.52
N ARG A 9 22.19 0.18 -13.81
CA ARG A 9 21.56 -1.00 -14.45
C ARG A 9 22.50 -2.21 -14.35
N GLY A 10 21.98 -3.35 -13.89
CA GLY A 10 22.71 -4.63 -13.75
C GLY A 10 22.90 -5.15 -12.32
N ARG A 11 22.33 -4.51 -11.30
CA ARG A 11 22.38 -4.98 -9.89
C ARG A 11 21.08 -5.68 -9.51
N ALA A 12 21.17 -6.67 -8.61
CA ALA A 12 20.02 -7.32 -7.98
C ALA A 12 19.01 -6.30 -7.45
N LEU A 13 17.71 -6.61 -7.53
CA LEU A 13 16.64 -5.76 -7.02
C LEU A 13 16.87 -5.42 -5.54
N PRO A 14 16.53 -4.20 -5.09
CA PRO A 14 16.66 -3.84 -3.69
C PRO A 14 15.81 -4.79 -2.83
N LYS A 15 16.34 -5.19 -1.69
CA LYS A 15 15.56 -5.97 -0.71
C LYS A 15 14.52 -5.09 -0.07
N ILE A 16 13.37 -5.69 0.25
CA ILE A 16 12.40 -5.03 1.11
C ILE A 16 12.93 -5.03 2.54
N ILE A 17 12.89 -3.85 3.15
CA ILE A 17 13.20 -3.64 4.54
C ILE A 17 12.00 -4.07 5.36
N GLU A 18 12.27 -4.86 6.40
CA GLU A 18 11.27 -5.38 7.32
C GLU A 18 11.09 -4.48 8.55
N ALA A 19 9.93 -4.60 9.20
CA ALA A 19 9.60 -3.89 10.42
C ALA A 19 10.66 -4.13 11.52
N GLY A 20 11.02 -3.05 12.21
CA GLY A 20 12.15 -3.01 13.13
C GLY A 20 13.29 -2.11 12.63
N HIS A 21 13.41 -1.93 11.31
CA HIS A 21 14.35 -0.95 10.75
C HIS A 21 13.82 0.50 10.93
N PRO A 22 14.66 1.45 11.40
CA PRO A 22 14.21 2.80 11.76
C PRO A 22 13.63 3.60 10.60
N VAL A 23 14.11 3.39 9.36
CA VAL A 23 13.59 4.08 8.16
C VAL A 23 12.08 3.92 7.97
N LEU A 24 11.48 2.82 8.45
CA LEU A 24 10.04 2.55 8.35
C LEU A 24 9.23 3.29 9.43
N ARG A 25 9.90 3.95 10.37
CA ARG A 25 9.32 4.71 11.49
C ARG A 25 9.60 6.21 11.40
N GLU A 26 10.34 6.64 10.38
CA GLU A 26 10.67 8.03 10.15
C GLU A 26 9.73 8.65 9.10
N LYS A 27 9.44 9.94 9.25
CA LYS A 27 8.74 10.69 8.21
C LYS A 27 9.70 10.95 7.06
N ALA A 28 9.34 10.46 5.88
CA ALA A 28 10.15 10.58 4.67
C ALA A 28 10.28 12.03 4.20
N ALA A 29 11.43 12.37 3.60
CA ALA A 29 11.69 13.71 3.10
C ALA A 29 10.94 13.99 1.77
N PRO A 30 10.44 15.22 1.55
CA PRO A 30 9.80 15.57 0.29
C PRO A 30 10.81 15.61 -0.87
N ILE A 31 10.35 15.24 -2.07
CA ILE A 31 11.13 15.31 -3.32
C ILE A 31 10.93 16.67 -3.97
N GLN A 32 12.01 17.33 -4.43
CA GLN A 32 11.86 18.58 -5.18
C GLN A 32 11.33 18.27 -6.59
N ARG A 33 10.42 19.11 -7.10
CA ARG A 33 9.89 18.95 -8.47
C ARG A 33 11.02 18.93 -9.52
N SER A 34 12.09 19.69 -9.30
CA SER A 34 13.27 19.70 -10.16
C SER A 34 13.89 18.31 -10.33
N ASP A 35 14.01 17.55 -9.24
CA ASP A 35 14.61 16.20 -9.22
C ASP A 35 13.75 15.17 -9.97
N ILE A 36 12.46 15.48 -10.16
CA ILE A 36 11.54 14.72 -11.01
C ILE A 36 11.76 15.08 -12.47
N THR A 37 11.76 16.37 -12.79
CA THR A 37 11.85 16.86 -14.17
C THR A 37 13.23 16.66 -14.82
N ASP A 38 14.31 16.70 -14.05
CA ASP A 38 15.65 16.34 -14.53
C ASP A 38 15.86 14.81 -14.56
N GLY A 39 14.94 14.08 -13.92
CA GLY A 39 14.87 12.64 -13.87
C GLY A 39 15.88 11.97 -12.96
N SER A 40 16.38 12.69 -11.96
CA SER A 40 17.22 12.16 -10.89
C SER A 40 16.54 11.00 -10.14
N ILE A 41 15.21 10.99 -10.05
CA ILE A 41 14.46 9.92 -9.37
C ILE A 41 14.02 8.76 -10.28
N ARG A 42 14.29 8.79 -11.60
CA ARG A 42 13.81 7.76 -12.53
C ARG A 42 14.25 6.35 -12.12
N ASN A 43 15.52 6.19 -11.76
CA ASN A 43 16.04 4.88 -11.34
C ASN A 43 15.38 4.38 -10.05
N LEU A 44 14.94 5.29 -9.17
CA LEU A 44 14.23 4.92 -7.94
C LEU A 44 12.82 4.41 -8.27
N VAL A 45 12.11 5.12 -9.14
CA VAL A 45 10.79 4.68 -9.65
C VAL A 45 10.89 3.32 -10.34
N ASP A 46 11.91 3.13 -11.19
CA ASP A 46 12.15 1.85 -11.87
C ASP A 46 12.44 0.73 -10.88
N SER A 47 13.26 0.99 -9.86
CA SER A 47 13.63 0.00 -8.84
C SER A 47 12.44 -0.40 -7.97
N LEU A 48 11.61 0.58 -7.57
CA LEU A 48 10.36 0.34 -6.86
C LEU A 48 9.39 -0.48 -7.70
N SER A 49 9.21 -0.11 -8.97
CA SER A 49 8.27 -0.78 -9.89
C SER A 49 8.70 -2.23 -10.16
N ALA A 50 10.00 -2.45 -10.37
CA ALA A 50 10.53 -3.79 -10.59
C ALA A 50 10.42 -4.65 -9.32
N ARG A 51 10.69 -4.10 -8.13
CA ARG A 51 10.55 -4.82 -6.87
C ARG A 51 9.08 -5.12 -6.52
N LEU A 52 8.18 -4.16 -6.74
CA LEU A 52 6.73 -4.35 -6.57
C LEU A 52 6.21 -5.57 -7.33
N ARG A 53 6.60 -5.68 -8.62
CA ARG A 53 6.20 -6.77 -9.49
C ARG A 53 6.80 -8.12 -9.08
N GLU A 54 8.08 -8.12 -8.67
CA GLU A 54 8.76 -9.33 -8.19
C GLU A 54 8.05 -9.93 -6.97
N ASP A 55 7.64 -9.10 -6.00
CA ASP A 55 6.94 -9.56 -4.80
C ASP A 55 5.42 -9.67 -4.94
N LYS A 56 4.88 -9.37 -6.13
CA LYS A 56 3.44 -9.42 -6.41
C LYS A 56 2.61 -8.55 -5.46
N GLY A 57 3.13 -7.39 -5.06
CA GLY A 57 2.41 -6.41 -4.24
C GLY A 57 1.49 -5.51 -5.07
N PHE A 58 0.60 -4.77 -4.39
CA PHE A 58 -0.24 -3.74 -5.00
C PHE A 58 0.33 -2.32 -4.90
N GLY A 59 1.19 -2.10 -3.90
CA GLY A 59 1.89 -0.85 -3.67
C GLY A 59 3.24 -1.10 -2.99
N LEU A 60 4.17 -0.18 -3.22
CA LEU A 60 5.49 -0.18 -2.59
C LEU A 60 6.02 1.26 -2.50
N CYS A 61 6.58 1.66 -1.37
CA CYS A 61 7.14 2.98 -1.17
C CYS A 61 8.67 3.00 -1.01
N ALA A 62 9.29 4.15 -1.27
CA ALA A 62 10.74 4.34 -1.17
C ALA A 62 11.34 3.92 0.20
N PRO A 63 10.71 4.24 1.36
CA PRO A 63 11.18 3.75 2.65
C PRO A 63 11.35 2.22 2.74
N GLN A 64 10.48 1.44 2.08
CA GLN A 64 10.54 -0.02 2.10
C GLN A 64 11.74 -0.59 1.35
N ILE A 65 12.45 0.21 0.56
CA ILE A 65 13.73 -0.17 -0.05
C ILE A 65 14.92 0.64 0.50
N GLY A 66 14.71 1.35 1.61
CA GLY A 66 15.76 2.08 2.34
C GLY A 66 15.92 3.54 1.97
N GLU A 67 15.11 4.07 1.08
CA GLU A 67 15.20 5.45 0.63
C GLU A 67 14.14 6.31 1.32
N SER A 68 14.54 7.17 2.26
CA SER A 68 13.62 8.01 3.05
C SER A 68 13.09 9.21 2.26
N LEU A 69 12.34 8.94 1.19
CA LEU A 69 11.73 9.92 0.29
C LEU A 69 10.23 9.70 0.14
N GLN A 70 9.45 10.79 0.00
CA GLN A 70 8.01 10.74 -0.20
C GLN A 70 7.65 10.31 -1.63
N LEU A 71 7.83 9.02 -1.91
CA LEU A 71 7.54 8.39 -3.19
C LEU A 71 6.95 7.00 -2.97
N PHE A 72 5.86 6.71 -3.66
CA PHE A 72 5.35 5.34 -3.79
C PHE A 72 4.98 5.03 -5.24
N VAL A 73 4.94 3.74 -5.54
CA VAL A 73 4.38 3.18 -6.77
C VAL A 73 3.21 2.27 -6.44
N MET A 74 2.24 2.17 -7.34
CA MET A 74 1.15 1.21 -7.25
C MET A 74 0.80 0.66 -8.62
N GLU A 75 0.36 -0.58 -8.67
CA GLU A 75 -0.09 -1.26 -9.87
C GLU A 75 -1.10 -2.35 -9.48
N VAL A 76 -2.20 -2.45 -10.23
CA VAL A 76 -3.20 -3.50 -10.07
C VAL A 76 -3.53 -4.01 -11.47
N THR A 77 -3.13 -5.23 -11.80
CA THR A 77 -3.45 -5.84 -13.09
C THR A 77 -4.75 -6.65 -13.01
N PRO A 78 -5.45 -6.90 -14.13
CA PRO A 78 -6.58 -7.82 -14.16
C PRO A 78 -6.24 -9.19 -13.56
N ASP A 79 -5.09 -9.76 -13.92
CA ASP A 79 -4.63 -11.06 -13.40
C ASP A 79 -4.47 -11.08 -11.88
N MET A 80 -3.98 -9.99 -11.28
CA MET A 80 -3.88 -9.88 -9.81
C MET A 80 -5.26 -9.89 -9.14
N ILE A 81 -6.25 -9.25 -9.76
CA ILE A 81 -7.62 -9.23 -9.24
C ILE A 81 -8.22 -10.64 -9.27
N GLU A 82 -8.01 -11.37 -10.37
CA GLU A 82 -8.50 -12.74 -10.52
C GLU A 82 -7.86 -13.73 -9.52
N LEU A 83 -6.57 -13.53 -9.17
CA LEU A 83 -5.85 -14.39 -8.24
C LEU A 83 -6.20 -14.15 -6.77
N GLU A 84 -6.46 -12.90 -6.39
CA GLU A 84 -6.65 -12.50 -4.98
C GLU A 84 -8.08 -12.66 -4.50
N THR A 85 -9.04 -12.80 -5.42
CA THR A 85 -10.45 -12.79 -5.07
C THR A 85 -11.27 -13.71 -5.95
N ASN A 86 -12.21 -14.42 -5.32
CA ASN A 86 -13.32 -15.00 -6.06
C ASN A 86 -14.24 -13.84 -6.52
N PHE A 87 -15.01 -14.02 -7.60
CA PHE A 87 -15.85 -12.96 -8.20
C PHE A 87 -16.70 -12.15 -7.21
N ARG A 88 -17.12 -12.75 -6.08
CA ARG A 88 -17.92 -12.09 -5.03
C ARG A 88 -17.14 -11.02 -4.26
N ASP A 89 -15.83 -11.20 -4.06
CA ASP A 89 -15.00 -10.30 -3.28
C ASP A 89 -14.56 -9.08 -4.11
N ILE A 90 -14.34 -9.24 -5.42
CA ILE A 90 -14.03 -8.12 -6.35
C ILE A 90 -15.05 -6.99 -6.24
N LYS A 91 -16.34 -7.34 -6.31
CA LYS A 91 -17.45 -6.37 -6.27
C LYS A 91 -17.56 -5.68 -4.91
N MET A 92 -17.18 -6.37 -3.83
CA MET A 92 -17.24 -5.81 -2.48
C MET A 92 -16.08 -4.87 -2.19
N LEU A 93 -14.88 -5.21 -2.67
CA LEU A 93 -13.67 -4.41 -2.48
C LEU A 93 -13.63 -3.20 -3.43
N ASP A 94 -14.50 -3.16 -4.44
CA ASP A 94 -14.46 -2.19 -5.56
C ASP A 94 -13.05 -2.10 -6.15
N MET A 95 -12.48 -3.29 -6.39
CA MET A 95 -11.13 -3.42 -6.92
C MET A 95 -11.16 -3.27 -8.44
N ARG A 96 -10.32 -2.37 -8.97
CA ARG A 96 -10.25 -2.05 -10.39
C ARG A 96 -8.80 -2.07 -10.86
N PRO A 97 -8.54 -2.37 -12.15
CA PRO A 97 -7.19 -2.25 -12.69
C PRO A 97 -6.65 -0.84 -12.53
N VAL A 98 -5.38 -0.75 -12.15
CA VAL A 98 -4.62 0.50 -11.99
C VAL A 98 -3.33 0.32 -12.77
N PRO A 99 -3.09 1.10 -13.84
CA PRO A 99 -1.81 1.06 -14.53
C PRO A 99 -0.69 1.49 -13.56
N LEU A 100 0.55 1.04 -13.81
CA LEU A 100 1.69 1.46 -13.00
C LEU A 100 1.72 2.98 -12.82
N THR A 101 1.53 3.41 -11.58
CA THR A 101 1.39 4.81 -11.20
C THR A 101 2.41 5.13 -10.11
N ALA A 102 3.18 6.20 -10.31
CA ALA A 102 4.19 6.65 -9.35
C ALA A 102 3.88 8.08 -8.88
N ILE A 103 3.73 8.27 -7.56
CA ILE A 103 3.30 9.52 -6.96
C ILE A 103 4.33 10.01 -5.94
N ALA A 104 4.77 11.25 -6.09
CA ALA A 104 5.63 11.94 -5.15
C ALA A 104 4.87 12.97 -4.32
N ASN A 105 5.32 13.19 -3.07
CA ASN A 105 4.77 14.15 -2.11
C ASN A 105 3.24 14.09 -1.95
N PRO A 106 2.65 12.90 -1.75
CA PRO A 106 1.20 12.77 -1.69
C PRO A 106 0.61 13.46 -0.45
N ARG A 107 -0.60 14.02 -0.61
CA ARG A 107 -1.44 14.52 0.47
C ARG A 107 -2.87 14.05 0.26
N LEU A 108 -3.51 13.61 1.34
CA LEU A 108 -4.85 13.05 1.33
C LEU A 108 -5.84 13.96 2.06
N LYS A 109 -7.03 14.14 1.48
CA LYS A 109 -8.23 14.52 2.20
C LYS A 109 -9.15 13.30 2.28
N TYR A 110 -9.75 13.06 3.45
CA TYR A 110 -10.53 11.86 3.71
C TYR A 110 -12.03 12.13 3.66
N GLY A 111 -12.77 11.18 3.09
CA GLY A 111 -14.23 11.10 3.22
C GLY A 111 -14.65 10.61 4.61
N LYS A 112 -15.97 10.60 4.86
CA LYS A 112 -16.55 10.19 6.16
C LYS A 112 -16.89 8.70 6.25
N LYS A 113 -17.15 8.06 5.11
CA LYS A 113 -17.52 6.64 5.06
C LYS A 113 -16.28 5.80 5.37
N MET A 114 -16.43 4.83 6.26
CA MET A 114 -15.34 3.92 6.67
C MET A 114 -15.64 2.50 6.19
N SER A 115 -14.61 1.71 5.90
CA SER A 115 -14.72 0.27 5.73
C SER A 115 -13.55 -0.45 6.39
N THR A 116 -13.80 -1.67 6.84
CA THR A 116 -12.79 -2.54 7.47
C THR A 116 -12.50 -3.70 6.54
N HIS A 117 -11.23 -3.84 6.17
CA HIS A 117 -10.76 -4.96 5.35
C HIS A 117 -9.40 -5.42 5.85
N ARG A 118 -9.02 -6.64 5.45
CA ARG A 118 -7.69 -7.21 5.69
C ARG A 118 -6.62 -6.42 4.96
N GLU A 119 -5.57 -6.07 5.68
CA GLU A 119 -4.32 -5.54 5.12
C GLU A 119 -3.16 -6.44 5.52
N SER A 120 -2.18 -6.54 4.63
CA SER A 120 -0.87 -7.11 4.89
C SER A 120 0.18 -6.16 4.33
N CYS A 121 1.45 -6.38 4.64
CA CYS A 121 2.53 -5.50 4.19
C CYS A 121 3.76 -6.34 3.85
N LEU A 122 4.43 -6.01 2.75
CA LEU A 122 5.68 -6.69 2.37
C LEU A 122 6.81 -6.49 3.39
N SER A 123 6.73 -5.43 4.20
CA SER A 123 7.66 -5.19 5.33
C SER A 123 7.29 -5.93 6.61
N ILE A 124 6.17 -6.66 6.65
CA ILE A 124 5.75 -7.50 7.78
C ILE A 124 5.30 -8.86 7.22
N PRO A 125 6.25 -9.67 6.73
CA PRO A 125 5.93 -10.90 6.04
C PRO A 125 5.21 -11.90 6.95
N GLY A 126 4.23 -12.61 6.40
CA GLY A 126 3.52 -13.72 7.07
C GLY A 126 2.32 -13.31 7.93
N TYR A 127 2.07 -12.02 8.15
CA TYR A 127 0.98 -11.56 9.00
C TYR A 127 0.02 -10.62 8.27
N SER A 128 -1.25 -10.69 8.66
CA SER A 128 -2.27 -9.73 8.27
C SER A 128 -3.24 -9.44 9.41
N ALA A 129 -3.93 -8.31 9.32
CA ALA A 129 -4.96 -7.93 10.27
C ALA A 129 -5.98 -7.02 9.58
N HIS A 130 -7.15 -6.86 10.20
CA HIS A 130 -8.16 -5.93 9.72
C HIS A 130 -7.81 -4.48 10.10
N VAL A 131 -7.96 -3.58 9.13
CA VAL A 131 -7.71 -2.14 9.29
C VAL A 131 -8.92 -1.37 8.79
N THR A 132 -9.42 -0.44 9.61
CA THR A 132 -10.51 0.46 9.23
C THR A 132 -9.96 1.69 8.52
N ARG A 133 -10.45 1.98 7.31
CA ARG A 133 -10.01 3.10 6.46
C ARG A 133 -11.20 3.91 5.94
N PRO A 134 -11.05 5.22 5.73
CA PRO A 134 -11.92 5.97 4.84
C PRO A 134 -12.03 5.30 3.47
N VAL A 135 -13.27 5.11 3.00
CA VAL A 135 -13.57 4.50 1.69
C VAL A 135 -13.16 5.44 0.56
N ASP A 136 -13.38 6.73 0.75
CA ASP A 136 -13.14 7.76 -0.25
C ASP A 136 -12.00 8.68 0.20
N ILE A 137 -11.10 9.00 -0.72
CA ILE A 137 -10.05 9.99 -0.52
C ILE A 137 -9.94 10.93 -1.72
N HIS A 138 -9.41 12.11 -1.49
CA HIS A 138 -8.91 12.98 -2.54
C HIS A 138 -7.39 13.07 -2.43
N LEU A 139 -6.70 12.51 -3.40
CA LEU A 139 -5.24 12.48 -3.51
C LEU A 139 -4.75 13.70 -4.28
N THR A 140 -3.81 14.43 -3.69
CA THR A 140 -2.99 15.44 -4.38
C THR A 140 -1.52 15.09 -4.29
N GLY A 141 -0.70 15.48 -5.26
CA GLY A 141 0.73 15.19 -5.28
C GLY A 141 1.36 15.54 -6.62
N LEU A 142 2.51 14.93 -6.92
CA LEU A 142 3.19 15.06 -8.21
C LEU A 142 3.27 13.70 -8.89
N CYS A 143 3.07 13.65 -10.20
CA CYS A 143 3.45 12.50 -11.01
C CYS A 143 4.97 12.35 -10.95
N ALA A 144 5.47 11.23 -10.43
CA ALA A 144 6.90 11.00 -10.24
C ALA A 144 7.66 10.72 -11.55
N VAL A 145 6.96 10.68 -12.69
CA VAL A 145 7.55 10.52 -14.03
C VAL A 145 7.68 11.88 -14.74
N THR A 146 6.69 12.75 -14.60
CA THR A 146 6.59 14.00 -15.38
C THR A 146 6.75 15.26 -14.54
N GLY A 147 6.59 15.18 -13.22
CA GLY A 147 6.56 16.33 -12.31
C GLY A 147 5.25 17.13 -12.33
N THR A 148 4.26 16.71 -13.12
CA THR A 148 2.96 17.39 -13.23
C THR A 148 2.12 17.17 -11.97
N ASP A 149 1.26 18.14 -11.65
CA ASP A 149 0.34 18.03 -10.52
C ASP A 149 -0.68 16.90 -10.72
N VAL A 150 -0.92 16.15 -9.65
CA VAL A 150 -1.97 15.13 -9.56
C VAL A 150 -3.02 15.63 -8.58
N SER A 151 -4.28 15.50 -8.95
CA SER A 151 -5.45 15.84 -8.11
C SER A 151 -6.62 14.95 -8.54
N VAL A 152 -6.89 13.88 -7.77
CA VAL A 152 -7.82 12.82 -8.17
C VAL A 152 -8.65 12.33 -6.98
N ALA A 153 -9.94 12.11 -7.20
CA ALA A 153 -10.80 11.41 -6.25
C ALA A 153 -10.65 9.89 -6.45
N LEU A 154 -10.40 9.17 -5.37
CA LEU A 154 -10.24 7.72 -5.36
C LEU A 154 -11.20 7.12 -4.33
N SER A 155 -11.65 5.90 -4.60
CA SER A 155 -12.51 5.14 -3.69
C SER A 155 -12.10 3.66 -3.68
N GLY A 156 -12.70 2.87 -2.80
CA GLY A 156 -12.55 1.41 -2.79
C GLY A 156 -11.11 0.94 -2.50
N TRP A 157 -10.72 -0.16 -3.15
CA TRP A 157 -9.41 -0.77 -2.92
C TRP A 157 -8.24 0.14 -3.31
N THR A 158 -8.35 0.88 -4.41
CA THR A 158 -7.31 1.84 -4.83
C THR A 158 -7.10 2.93 -3.78
N ALA A 159 -8.17 3.45 -3.18
CA ALA A 159 -8.05 4.39 -2.08
C ALA A 159 -7.36 3.78 -0.86
N ARG A 160 -7.60 2.50 -0.56
CA ARG A 160 -6.94 1.79 0.54
C ARG A 160 -5.45 1.60 0.29
N ILE A 161 -5.05 1.17 -0.91
CA ILE A 161 -3.63 1.04 -1.30
C ILE A 161 -2.92 2.38 -1.08
N VAL A 162 -3.46 3.48 -1.63
CA VAL A 162 -2.85 4.80 -1.47
C VAL A 162 -2.72 5.22 0.00
N GLN A 163 -3.74 4.95 0.83
CA GLN A 163 -3.66 5.24 2.26
C GLN A 163 -2.57 4.43 2.97
N HIS A 164 -2.39 3.16 2.61
CA HIS A 164 -1.33 2.31 3.12
C HIS A 164 0.05 2.85 2.73
N GLU A 165 0.25 3.19 1.46
CA GLU A 165 1.53 3.74 0.99
C GLU A 165 1.85 5.10 1.62
N VAL A 166 0.85 5.97 1.78
CA VAL A 166 1.02 7.27 2.45
C VAL A 166 1.36 7.12 3.92
N ASP A 167 0.85 6.09 4.60
CA ASP A 167 1.23 5.80 5.98
C ASP A 167 2.72 5.48 6.11
N HIS A 168 3.26 4.66 5.21
CA HIS A 168 4.70 4.36 5.21
C HIS A 168 5.55 5.62 5.05
N LEU A 169 5.13 6.57 4.20
CA LEU A 169 5.83 7.85 4.04
C LEU A 169 5.81 8.72 5.31
N ASN A 170 4.94 8.41 6.26
CA ASN A 170 4.82 9.08 7.56
C ASN A 170 5.35 8.21 8.72
N GLY A 171 6.05 7.11 8.45
CA GLY A 171 6.59 6.21 9.47
C GLY A 171 5.54 5.36 10.19
N CYS A 172 4.35 5.22 9.59
CA CYS A 172 3.24 4.44 10.13
C CYS A 172 3.12 3.12 9.37
N LEU A 173 2.95 2.03 10.11
CA LEU A 173 2.68 0.70 9.59
C LEU A 173 1.22 0.34 9.85
N TYR A 174 0.67 -0.62 9.09
CA TYR A 174 -0.72 -1.06 9.29
C TYR A 174 -0.95 -1.59 10.71
N THR A 175 0.08 -2.15 11.35
CA THR A 175 0.03 -2.66 12.72
C THR A 175 -0.25 -1.58 13.76
N ASP A 176 -0.02 -0.31 13.44
CA ASP A 176 -0.34 0.80 14.34
C ASP A 176 -1.83 1.20 14.27
N LYS A 177 -2.55 0.68 13.26
CA LYS A 177 -3.96 1.00 12.97
C LYS A 177 -4.88 -0.22 12.95
N MET A 178 -4.33 -1.42 13.07
CA MET A 178 -5.09 -2.67 12.99
C MET A 178 -5.97 -2.89 14.23
N ASP A 179 -7.03 -3.66 14.04
CA ASP A 179 -7.67 -4.36 15.15
C ASP A 179 -6.78 -5.53 15.58
N ALA A 180 -6.10 -5.38 16.72
CA ALA A 180 -5.15 -6.36 17.23
C ALA A 180 -5.77 -7.75 17.48
N SER A 181 -7.09 -7.84 17.72
CA SER A 181 -7.78 -9.13 17.91
C SER A 181 -7.87 -9.97 16.63
N THR A 182 -7.57 -9.35 15.48
CA THR A 182 -7.66 -9.96 14.15
C THR A 182 -6.30 -10.31 13.56
N LEU A 183 -5.22 -9.98 14.27
CA LEU A 183 -3.86 -10.31 13.86
C LEU A 183 -3.76 -11.82 13.70
N SER A 184 -3.38 -12.25 12.51
CA SER A 184 -3.30 -13.66 12.16
C SER A 184 -2.19 -13.90 11.15
N ILE A 185 -1.68 -15.14 11.14
CA ILE A 185 -0.83 -15.60 10.04
C ILE A 185 -1.67 -15.65 8.76
N ASN A 186 -1.07 -15.29 7.63
CA ASN A 186 -1.77 -15.12 6.36
C ASN A 186 -2.60 -16.36 5.96
N GLU A 187 -2.08 -17.57 6.21
CA GLU A 187 -2.77 -18.83 5.91
C GLU A 187 -4.07 -18.99 6.73
N ASN A 188 -4.04 -18.56 7.99
CA ASN A 188 -5.19 -18.64 8.89
C ASN A 188 -6.21 -17.54 8.61
N THR A 189 -5.79 -16.38 8.14
CA THR A 189 -6.72 -15.29 7.85
C THR A 189 -7.71 -15.69 6.75
N VAL A 190 -7.21 -16.31 5.67
CA VAL A 190 -8.05 -16.81 4.58
C VAL A 190 -9.03 -17.89 5.08
N LYS A 191 -8.60 -18.71 6.03
CA LYS A 191 -9.38 -19.84 6.55
C LYS A 191 -10.44 -19.43 7.58
N TYR A 192 -10.14 -18.50 8.48
CA TYR A 192 -10.94 -18.24 9.69
C TYR A 192 -11.48 -16.80 9.81
N LEU A 193 -10.96 -15.87 9.00
CA LEU A 193 -11.25 -14.43 9.04
C LEU A 193 -11.53 -13.91 7.62
N HIS A 194 -12.50 -14.53 6.95
CA HIS A 194 -12.80 -14.18 5.55
C HIS A 194 -13.24 -12.70 5.47
N PRO A 195 -12.91 -11.98 4.38
CA PRO A 195 -13.35 -10.59 4.16
C PRO A 195 -14.85 -10.34 4.32
N LEU A 196 -15.67 -11.39 4.30
CA LEU A 196 -17.14 -11.37 4.45
C LEU A 196 -17.60 -11.40 5.92
N ASP A 197 -16.72 -11.72 6.86
CA ASP A 197 -17.08 -11.95 8.27
C ASP A 197 -17.14 -10.65 9.08
N VAL A 198 -16.78 -9.51 8.47
CA VAL A 198 -16.90 -8.18 9.07
C VAL A 198 -18.26 -7.59 8.69
N GLN A 199 -19.29 -7.85 9.50
CA GLN A 199 -20.58 -7.19 9.36
C GLN A 199 -20.46 -5.70 9.68
N ASN A 200 -21.11 -4.89 8.84
CA ASN A 200 -21.03 -3.44 8.75
C ASN A 200 -21.80 -2.71 9.87
N ASP A 201 -21.80 -3.26 11.09
CA ASP A 201 -22.76 -2.89 12.15
C ASP A 201 -22.07 -2.34 13.39
N GLY A 202 -21.06 -1.45 13.26
CA GLY A 202 -20.54 -0.66 14.38
C GLY A 202 -20.10 -1.43 15.64
N ALA A 203 -19.99 -2.76 15.55
CA ALA A 203 -19.79 -3.67 16.67
C ALA A 203 -18.33 -4.09 16.70
N LYS A 204 -17.70 -3.88 17.86
CA LYS A 204 -16.28 -4.11 18.14
C LYS A 204 -15.85 -5.59 18.15
N SER A 205 -16.56 -6.49 17.48
CA SER A 205 -16.25 -7.92 17.54
C SER A 205 -16.46 -8.59 16.19
N ILE A 206 -15.35 -8.94 15.54
CA ILE A 206 -15.33 -9.80 14.36
C ILE A 206 -15.58 -11.25 14.84
N LYS A 207 -16.56 -11.92 14.25
CA LYS A 207 -16.88 -13.32 14.59
C LYS A 207 -15.96 -14.25 13.81
N LEU A 208 -15.11 -15.01 14.52
CA LEU A 208 -14.30 -16.09 13.96
C LEU A 208 -15.21 -17.22 13.44
N ARG A 209 -14.88 -17.80 12.28
CA ARG A 209 -15.54 -19.02 11.79
C ARG A 209 -15.05 -20.24 12.59
N ASN A 210 -15.97 -20.98 13.21
CA ASN A 210 -15.66 -22.22 13.93
C ASN A 210 -15.55 -23.41 12.96
N GLU A 211 -14.66 -24.36 13.28
CA GLU A 211 -14.38 -25.56 12.47
C GLU A 211 -15.57 -26.51 12.30
N ASN A 212 -16.61 -26.39 13.14
CA ASN A 212 -17.80 -27.25 13.11
C ASN A 212 -18.94 -26.73 12.24
N ALA A 213 -18.69 -25.77 11.34
CA ALA A 213 -19.70 -25.14 10.48
C ALA A 213 -19.50 -25.41 8.97
N LEU A 214 -18.85 -26.53 8.62
CA LEU A 214 -18.76 -27.08 7.26
C LEU A 214 -19.74 -28.24 7.09
#